data_AF-A0A2V8I7W6-F1
#
_entry.id   AF-A0A2V8I7W6-F1
#
_cell.length_a   1.000
_cell.length_b   1.000
_cell.length_c   1.000
_cell.angle_alpha   90.00
_cell.angle_beta   90.00
_cell.angle_gamma   90.00
#
_symmetry.space_group_name_H-M   'P 1'
#
loop_
_entity.id
_entity.type
_entity.pdbx_description
1 polymer ?
#
loop_
_entity_poly.entity_id
_entity_poly.type
_entity_poly.pdbx_seq_one_letter_code
_entity_poly.pdbx_strand_id
1 'polypeptide(L)' 'IEPLPNAMFRVELDNKHQVLAHISGKMRKNFIRILPGDKVAVELSPYDLTRGRIVYRYK' A
#
# COMPACT_ATOMS: atom_id res chain seq x y z
N ILE A 1 0.32 10.06 -1.18
CA ILE A 1 -0.52 8.91 -1.60
C ILE A 1 -1.62 9.45 -2.52
N GLU A 2 -1.63 9.06 -3.80
CA GLU A 2 -2.70 9.39 -4.76
C GLU A 2 -3.47 8.10 -5.10
N PRO A 3 -4.81 8.11 -5.15
CA PRO A 3 -5.61 6.94 -5.52
C PRO A 3 -5.64 6.75 -7.03
N LEU A 4 -5.13 5.62 -7.52
CA LEU A 4 -5.23 5.21 -8.93
C LEU A 4 -6.47 4.33 -9.17
N PRO A 5 -7.00 4.24 -10.41
CA PRO A 5 -8.32 3.64 -10.70
C PRO A 5 -8.51 2.15 -10.36
N ASN A 6 -7.50 1.43 -9.85
CA ASN A 6 -7.55 -0.02 -9.62
C ASN A 6 -7.29 -0.43 -8.15
N ALA A 7 -7.57 0.47 -7.19
CA ALA A 7 -7.17 0.31 -5.79
C ALA A 7 -5.65 0.07 -5.63
N MET A 8 -4.88 0.69 -6.53
CA MET A 8 -3.44 0.85 -6.38
C MET A 8 -3.18 2.17 -5.68
N PHE A 9 -2.29 2.12 -4.69
CA PHE A 9 -1.89 3.25 -3.88
C PHE A 9 -0.40 3.47 -4.09
N ARG A 10 -0.03 4.71 -4.36
CA ARG A 10 1.38 5.12 -4.33
C ARG A 10 1.77 5.33 -2.87
N VAL A 11 2.62 4.45 -2.36
CA VAL A 11 3.16 4.50 -0.99
C VAL A 11 4.61 4.95 -1.08
N GLU A 12 4.99 5.87 -0.21
CA GLU A 12 6.36 6.33 -0.05
C GLU A 12 6.95 5.61 1.16
N LEU A 13 8.03 4.85 0.95
CA LEU A 13 8.80 4.23 2.03
C LEU A 13 9.76 5.26 2.65
N ASP A 14 10.18 5.01 3.89
CA ASP A 14 11.16 5.85 4.60
C ASP A 14 12.47 6.05 3.82
N ASN A 15 12.80 5.09 2.94
CA ASN A 15 13.95 5.15 2.04
C ASN A 15 13.74 6.07 0.81
N LYS A 16 12.71 6.92 0.79
CA LYS A 16 12.28 7.77 -0.36
C LYS A 16 11.92 6.99 -1.63
N HIS A 17 11.73 5.68 -1.52
CA HIS A 17 11.32 4.85 -2.64
C HIS A 17 9.80 4.93 -2.77
N GLN A 18 9.32 5.21 -3.98
CA GLN A 18 7.90 5.20 -4.28
C GLN A 18 7.51 3.84 -4.85
N VAL A 19 6.53 3.20 -4.23
CA VAL A 19 6.03 1.90 -4.67
C VAL A 19 4.56 1.93 -4.97
N LEU A 20 4.19 1.17 -5.98
CA LEU A 20 2.80 0.89 -6.32
C LEU A 20 2.36 -0.32 -5.52
N ALA A 21 1.53 -0.09 -4.51
CA ALA A 21 1.02 -1.15 -3.66
C ALA A 21 -0.48 -1.33 -3.86
N HIS A 22 -0.93 -2.58 -3.89
CA HIS A 22 -2.35 -2.91 -3.88
C HIS A 22 -2.78 -3.37 -2.49
N ILE A 23 -4.06 -3.18 -2.19
CA ILE A 23 -4.64 -3.61 -0.92
C ILE A 23 -4.74 -5.14 -0.87
N SER A 24 -4.30 -5.76 0.24
CA SER A 24 -4.56 -7.18 0.52
C SER A 24 -6.06 -7.51 0.51
N GLY A 25 -6.42 -8.69 0.00
CA GLY A 25 -7.81 -9.17 0.03
C GLY A 25 -8.42 -9.19 1.45
N LYS A 26 -7.60 -9.40 2.49
CA LYS A 26 -8.05 -9.33 3.89
C LYS A 26 -8.52 -7.93 4.27
N MET A 27 -7.77 -6.90 3.90
CA MET A 27 -8.13 -5.50 4.15
C MET A 27 -9.39 -5.09 3.37
N ARG A 28 -9.58 -5.60 2.14
CA ARG A 28 -10.82 -5.41 1.38
C ARG A 28 -12.03 -6.02 2.10
N LYS A 29 -11.92 -7.25 2.60
CA LYS A 29 -12.99 -7.92 3.37
C LYS A 29 -13.33 -7.17 4.66
N ASN A 30 -12.33 -6.59 5.32
CA ASN A 30 -12.51 -5.79 6.54
C ASN A 30 -12.89 -4.33 6.26
N PHE A 31 -13.18 -3.94 5.01
CA PHE A 31 -13.55 -2.59 4.62
C PHE A 31 -12.56 -1.51 5.10
N ILE A 32 -11.27 -1.85 5.20
CA ILE A 32 -10.24 -0.90 5.64
C ILE A 32 -9.98 0.07 4.51
N ARG A 33 -10.41 1.33 4.69
CA ARG A 33 -10.11 2.43 3.79
C ARG A 33 -8.72 2.96 4.09
N ILE A 34 -7.96 3.29 3.05
CA ILE A 34 -6.65 3.94 3.17
C ILE A 34 -6.84 5.37 2.68
N LEU A 35 -6.45 6.34 3.51
CA LEU A 35 -6.48 7.75 3.22
C LEU A 35 -5.04 8.27 3.03
N PRO A 36 -4.85 9.35 2.25
CA PRO A 36 -3.55 10.00 2.17
C PRO A 36 -3.11 10.50 3.55
N GLY A 37 -1.91 10.09 3.99
CA GLY A 37 -1.36 10.41 5.31
C GLY A 37 -1.33 9.22 6.28
N ASP A 38 -1.99 8.12 5.94
CA ASP A 38 -1.96 6.91 6.79
C ASP A 38 -0.63 6.19 6.72
N LYS A 39 -0.17 5.71 7.88
CA LYS A 39 0.96 4.78 7.97
C LYS A 39 0.49 3.36 7.67
N VAL A 40 1.14 2.72 6.72
CA VAL A 40 0.78 1.37 6.26
C VAL A 40 2.00 0.45 6.24
N ALA A 41 1.81 -0.81 6.59
CA ALA A 41 2.81 -1.85 6.40
C ALA A 41 2.68 -2.41 4.97
N VAL A 42 3.78 -2.37 4.23
CA VAL A 42 3.87 -2.87 2.85
C VAL A 42 4.84 -4.04 2.81
N GLU A 43 4.39 -5.17 2.29
CA GLU A 43 5.26 -6.27 1.88
C GLU A 43 5.70 -6.05 0.43
N LEU A 44 7.00 -6.03 0.19
CA LEU A 44 7.57 -5.88 -1.15
C LEU A 44 7.77 -7.26 -1.79
N SER A 45 7.62 -7.32 -3.11
CA SER A 45 8.03 -8.52 -3.84
C SER A 45 9.56 -8.60 -3.84
N PRO A 46 10.18 -9.76 -3.56
CA PRO A 46 11.63 -9.92 -3.61
C PRO A 46 12.20 -9.75 -5.02
N TYR A 47 11.35 -9.84 -6.05
CA TYR A 47 11.73 -9.70 -7.46
C TYR A 47 11.53 -8.28 -8.00
N ASP A 48 10.61 -7.52 -7.44
CA ASP A 48 10.22 -6.19 -7.89
C ASP A 48 10.02 -5.26 -6.70
N LEU A 49 11.04 -4.46 -6.41
CA LEU A 49 11.03 -3.46 -5.35
C LEU A 49 10.07 -2.30 -5.64
N THR A 50 9.53 -2.19 -6.87
CA THR A 50 8.57 -1.15 -7.28
C THR A 50 7.12 -1.52 -6.94
N ARG A 51 6.86 -2.81 -6.66
CA ARG A 51 5.52 -3.34 -6.40
C ARG A 51 5.42 -3.92 -5.00
N GLY A 52 4.33 -3.57 -4.34
CA GLY A 52 4.06 -4.03 -2.98
C GLY A 52 2.63 -4.49 -2.76
N ARG A 53 2.43 -5.09 -1.59
CA ARG A 53 1.12 -5.45 -1.05
C ARG A 53 0.95 -4.81 0.31
N ILE A 54 -0.13 -4.06 0.48
CA ILE A 54 -0.48 -3.47 1.77
C ILE A 54 -1.14 -4.54 2.63
N VAL A 55 -0.50 -4.90 3.74
CA VAL A 55 -0.97 -5.94 4.67
C VAL A 55 -1.64 -5.34 5.89
N TYR A 56 -1.21 -4.16 6.32
CA TYR A 56 -1.70 -3.55 7.55
C TYR A 56 -1.74 -2.02 7.47
N ARG A 57 -2.68 -1.42 8.19
CA ARG A 57 -2.74 0.02 8.43
C ARG A 57 -2.55 0.27 9.92
N TYR A 58 -1.55 1.07 10.27
CA TYR A 58 -1.36 1.54 11.63
C TYR A 58 -2.38 2.66 11.93
N LYS A 59 -2.93 2.63 13.13
CA LYS A 59 -3.89 3.63 13.61
C LYS A 59 -3.17 4.86 14.14
#